data_AF-A0A1I2PPU4-F1
#
_entry.id   AF-A0A1I2PPU4-F1
#
_cell.length_a   1.000
_cell.length_b   1.000
_cell.length_c   1.000
_cell.angle_alpha   90.00
_cell.angle_beta   90.00
_cell.angle_gamma   90.00
#
_symmetry.space_group_name_H-M   'P 1'
#
loop_
_entity.id
_entity.type
_entity.pdbx_description
1 polymer ?
#
loop_
_entity_poly.entity_id
_entity_poly.type
_entity_poly.pdbx_seq_one_letter_code
_entity_poly.pdbx_strand_id
1 'polypeptide(L)'
;MFEAHQPTADLSPNSDCHQKAALPLDQQIIDQIIYNKTHHCFVRAWSSHGKQISRHGNVSATLFLYIEYKNHHDTSCYLCKELTEQSLLDNQFLVMLAESVLLKDISAPKTDAWIALMQN
;
A
#
# COMPACT_ATOMS: atom_id res chain seq x y z
N MET A 1 -28.16 21.93 35.32
CA MET A 1 -26.95 21.72 36.12
C MET A 1 -26.78 20.22 36.20
N PHE A 2 -25.77 19.64 35.53
CA PHE A 2 -25.57 18.19 35.44
C PHE A 2 -24.14 17.87 35.86
N GLU A 3 -23.99 16.98 36.83
CA GLU A 3 -22.71 16.51 37.37
C GLU A 3 -22.13 15.43 36.46
N ALA A 4 -20.87 15.60 36.06
CA ALA A 4 -20.09 14.62 35.31
C ALA A 4 -19.24 13.80 36.28
N HIS A 5 -19.39 12.48 36.27
CA HIS A 5 -18.49 11.59 37.00
C HIS A 5 -17.24 11.33 36.14
N GLN A 6 -16.08 11.76 36.64
CA GLN A 6 -14.76 11.38 36.12
C GLN A 6 -14.46 9.92 36.48
N PRO A 7 -13.93 9.11 35.55
CA PRO A 7 -13.26 7.87 35.92
C PRO A 7 -11.94 8.24 36.62
N THR A 8 -11.82 7.85 37.89
CA THR A 8 -10.62 8.04 38.71
C THR A 8 -9.51 7.15 38.17
N ALA A 9 -8.37 7.77 37.86
CA ALA A 9 -7.13 7.07 37.52
C ALA A 9 -6.53 6.45 38.79
N ASP A 10 -6.46 5.13 38.86
CA ASP A 10 -5.55 4.44 39.76
C ASP A 10 -4.18 4.32 39.08
N LEU A 11 -3.20 5.01 39.66
CA LEU A 11 -1.78 4.90 39.31
C LEU A 11 -1.09 3.95 40.29
N SER A 12 -0.43 2.91 39.78
CA SER A 12 0.82 2.37 40.34
C SER A 12 1.55 1.48 39.33
N PRO A 13 2.88 1.37 39.43
CA PRO A 13 3.75 1.54 38.28
C PRO A 13 4.49 0.27 37.84
N ASN A 14 4.95 0.30 36.58
CA ASN A 14 6.02 -0.51 36.00
C ASN A 14 5.81 -2.02 35.89
N SER A 15 5.29 -2.41 34.74
CA SER A 15 5.87 -3.47 33.91
C SER A 15 5.48 -3.16 32.48
N ASP A 16 6.42 -2.63 31.70
CA ASP A 16 6.30 -2.33 30.26
C ASP A 16 6.03 -3.62 29.47
N CYS A 17 4.82 -4.16 29.58
CA CYS A 17 4.27 -5.01 28.55
C CYS A 17 3.65 -4.05 27.55
N HIS A 18 4.45 -3.62 26.58
CA HIS A 18 3.94 -3.07 25.32
C HIS A 18 2.87 -4.03 24.79
N GLN A 19 1.61 -3.80 25.17
CA GLN A 19 0.49 -4.16 24.33
C GLN A 19 0.67 -3.29 23.09
N LYS A 20 1.52 -3.78 22.17
CA LYS A 20 1.30 -3.55 20.75
C LYS A 20 -0.15 -3.95 20.55
N ALA A 21 -1.03 -2.95 20.51
CA ALA A 21 -2.34 -3.13 19.92
C ALA A 21 -2.08 -3.87 18.62
N ALA A 22 -2.52 -5.13 18.53
CA ALA A 22 -2.42 -5.89 17.32
C ALA A 22 -3.14 -5.03 16.27
N LEU A 23 -2.38 -4.50 15.32
CA LEU A 23 -2.95 -3.79 14.18
C LEU A 23 -4.04 -4.71 13.61
N PRO A 24 -5.25 -4.21 13.35
CA PRO A 24 -6.26 -5.01 12.69
C PRO A 24 -5.64 -5.58 11.41
N LEU A 25 -5.85 -6.88 11.20
CA LEU A 25 -5.26 -7.68 10.12
C LEU A 25 -5.48 -7.07 8.72
N ASP A 26 -6.39 -6.10 8.60
CA ASP A 26 -6.84 -5.38 7.40
C ASP A 26 -6.01 -4.14 7.00
N GLN A 27 -4.80 -3.95 7.54
CA GLN A 27 -3.91 -2.84 7.14
C GLN A 27 -2.63 -3.32 6.44
N GLN A 28 -2.69 -4.41 5.68
CA GLN A 28 -1.54 -4.85 4.88
C GLN A 28 -1.29 -3.87 3.72
N ILE A 29 -0.49 -2.87 4.02
CA ILE A 29 0.15 -2.01 3.01
C ILE A 29 1.34 -2.80 2.45
N ILE A 30 1.43 -2.89 1.13
CA ILE A 30 2.61 -3.41 0.46
C ILE A 30 3.53 -2.22 0.12
N ASP A 31 4.82 -2.41 0.24
CA ASP A 31 5.85 -1.56 -0.38
C ASP A 31 7.06 -2.46 -0.62
N GLN A 32 7.19 -2.93 -1.85
CA GLN A 32 8.16 -3.95 -2.19
C GLN A 32 8.62 -3.84 -3.64
N ILE A 33 9.84 -4.29 -3.86
CA ILE A 33 10.39 -4.46 -5.20
C ILE A 33 9.96 -5.85 -5.70
N ILE A 34 9.31 -5.89 -6.85
CA ILE A 34 8.72 -7.09 -7.45
C ILE A 34 9.30 -7.29 -8.84
N TYR A 35 9.58 -8.54 -9.19
CA TYR A 35 9.95 -8.87 -10.57
C TYR A 35 8.70 -8.95 -11.45
N ASN A 36 8.55 -8.01 -12.38
CA ASN A 36 7.47 -8.06 -13.36
C ASN A 36 7.80 -9.08 -14.44
N LYS A 37 7.03 -10.17 -14.48
CA LYS A 37 7.18 -11.30 -15.41
C LYS A 37 6.84 -10.93 -16.84
N THR A 38 5.96 -9.94 -17.05
CA THR A 38 5.54 -9.48 -18.39
C THR A 38 6.64 -8.65 -19.07
N HIS A 39 7.38 -7.85 -18.31
CA HIS A 39 8.42 -6.92 -18.83
C HIS A 39 9.85 -7.37 -18.53
N HIS A 40 10.00 -8.46 -17.78
CA HIS A 40 11.28 -9.04 -17.39
C HIS A 40 12.23 -8.09 -16.63
N CYS A 41 11.69 -7.22 -15.77
CA CYS A 41 12.46 -6.28 -14.97
C CYS A 41 11.86 -6.12 -13.56
N PHE A 42 12.63 -5.56 -12.64
CA PHE A 42 12.12 -5.20 -11.32
C PHE A 42 11.31 -3.89 -11.39
N VAL A 43 10.27 -3.81 -10.59
CA VAL A 43 9.40 -2.64 -10.41
C VAL A 43 9.16 -2.42 -8.93
N ARG A 44 8.82 -1.20 -8.52
CA ARG A 44 8.38 -0.94 -7.16
C ARG A 44 6.86 -0.99 -7.13
N ALA A 45 6.30 -1.83 -6.27
CA ALA A 45 4.87 -1.91 -6.04
C ALA A 45 4.56 -1.52 -4.60
N TRP A 46 3.63 -0.58 -4.42
CA TRP A 46 3.19 -0.17 -3.09
C TRP A 46 1.69 0.08 -3.06
N SER A 47 1.07 -0.07 -1.90
CA SER A 47 -0.36 0.20 -1.73
C SER A 47 -0.64 1.30 -0.73
N SER A 48 -1.82 1.92 -0.85
CA SER A 48 -2.26 2.95 0.07
C SER A 48 -3.77 2.96 0.18
N HIS A 49 -4.27 3.29 1.37
CA HIS A 49 -5.69 3.45 1.61
C HIS A 49 -6.10 4.89 1.31
N GLY A 50 -7.14 5.04 0.51
CA GLY A 50 -7.85 6.29 0.31
C GLY A 50 -9.30 6.19 0.74
N LYS A 51 -10.01 7.32 0.59
CA LYS A 51 -11.45 7.43 0.82
C LYS A 51 -12.09 7.83 -0.49
N GLN A 52 -13.09 7.09 -0.92
CA GLN A 52 -13.91 7.47 -2.08
C GLN A 52 -15.27 7.94 -1.59
N ILE A 53 -15.72 9.08 -2.10
CA ILE A 53 -17.07 9.59 -1.86
C ILE A 53 -17.92 9.15 -3.05
N SER A 54 -18.83 8.22 -2.81
CA SER A 54 -19.80 7.81 -3.82
C SER A 54 -20.68 8.99 -4.24
N ARG A 55 -21.33 8.88 -5.41
CA ARG A 55 -22.30 9.87 -5.89
C ARG A 55 -23.48 10.10 -4.93
N HIS A 56 -23.68 9.23 -3.95
CA HIS A 56 -24.75 9.31 -2.95
C HIS A 56 -24.24 9.79 -1.58
N GLY A 57 -22.98 10.23 -1.51
CA GLY A 57 -22.38 10.78 -0.29
C GLY A 57 -21.79 9.74 0.67
N ASN A 58 -21.95 8.44 0.38
CA ASN A 58 -21.33 7.39 1.20
C ASN A 58 -19.81 7.41 1.01
N VAL A 59 -19.07 7.35 2.12
CA VAL A 59 -17.62 7.21 2.14
C VAL A 59 -17.28 5.73 2.30
N SER A 60 -16.59 5.15 1.32
CA SER A 60 -16.01 3.81 1.42
C SER A 60 -14.49 3.90 1.55
N ALA A 61 -13.88 2.96 2.27
CA ALA A 61 -12.44 2.81 2.21
C ALA A 61 -12.10 2.20 0.84
N THR A 62 -10.94 2.55 0.31
CA THR A 62 -10.52 2.07 -1.01
C THR A 62 -9.04 1.84 -0.98
N LEU A 63 -8.61 0.66 -1.43
CA LEU A 63 -7.20 0.33 -1.54
C LEU A 63 -6.72 0.68 -2.94
N PHE A 64 -5.60 1.38 -3.02
CA PHE A 64 -4.93 1.69 -4.27
C PHE A 64 -3.63 0.91 -4.34
N LEU A 65 -3.38 0.25 -5.46
CA LEU A 65 -2.08 -0.35 -5.80
C LEU A 65 -1.38 0.54 -6.82
N TYR A 66 -0.15 0.95 -6.50
CA TYR A 66 0.74 1.71 -7.36
C TYR A 66 1.88 0.81 -7.81
N ILE A 67 2.19 0.84 -9.10
CA ILE A 67 3.33 0.13 -9.69
C ILE A 67 4.17 1.16 -10.42
N GLU A 68 5.33 1.49 -9.86
CA GLU A 68 6.25 2.52 -10.36
C GLU A 68 7.35 1.91 -11.23
N TYR A 69 7.69 2.64 -12.30
CA TYR A 69 8.69 2.22 -13.28
C TYR A 69 9.28 3.42 -14.03
N LYS A 70 10.33 3.19 -14.83
CA LYS A 70 10.91 4.18 -15.75
C LYS A 70 10.48 3.93 -17.19
N ASN A 71 10.14 4.99 -17.91
CA ASN A 71 9.86 4.91 -19.35
C ASN A 71 11.14 5.04 -20.21
N HIS A 72 11.00 4.96 -21.54
CA HIS A 72 12.13 5.11 -22.47
C HIS A 72 12.79 6.50 -22.44
N HIS A 73 12.12 7.52 -21.88
CA HIS A 73 12.66 8.85 -21.67
C HIS A 73 13.28 9.05 -20.28
N ASP A 74 13.46 7.97 -19.50
CA ASP A 74 13.94 8.00 -18.11
C ASP A 74 13.04 8.78 -17.12
N THR A 75 11.79 9.01 -17.52
CA THR A 75 10.78 9.63 -16.67
C THR A 75 10.15 8.59 -15.76
N SER A 76 9.93 8.94 -14.49
CA SER A 76 9.19 8.09 -13.55
C SER A 76 7.71 8.05 -13.93
N CYS A 77 7.17 6.85 -14.04
CA CYS A 77 5.78 6.56 -14.38
C CYS A 77 5.19 5.65 -13.32
N TYR A 78 3.86 5.66 -13.20
CA TYR A 78 3.16 4.71 -12.35
C TYR A 78 1.86 4.26 -12.99
N LEU A 79 1.49 3.01 -12.70
CA LEU A 79 0.14 2.52 -12.89
C LEU A 79 -0.56 2.49 -11.54
N CYS A 80 -1.71 3.16 -11.45
CA CYS A 80 -2.58 3.10 -10.27
C CYS A 80 -3.79 2.20 -10.55
N LYS A 81 -4.05 1.26 -9.65
CA LYS A 81 -5.23 0.39 -9.67
C LYS A 81 -6.02 0.57 -8.38
N GLU A 82 -7.24 1.02 -8.55
CA GLU A 82 -8.24 1.06 -7.50
C GLU A 82 -8.80 -0.35 -7.28
N LEU A 83 -8.82 -0.78 -6.01
CA LEU A 83 -9.29 -2.07 -5.59
C LEU A 83 -10.43 -1.87 -4.60
N THR A 84 -11.63 -2.33 -4.98
CA THR A 84 -12.85 -2.15 -4.22
C THR A 84 -13.00 -3.24 -3.15
N GLU A 85 -13.63 -2.88 -2.02
CA GLU A 85 -13.76 -3.68 -0.78
C GLU A 85 -14.41 -5.08 -0.95
N GLN A 86 -14.97 -5.40 -2.13
CA GLN A 86 -15.59 -6.70 -2.39
C GLN A 86 -14.59 -7.82 -2.65
N SER A 87 -13.30 -7.51 -2.81
CA SER A 87 -12.26 -8.50 -3.04
C SER A 87 -11.50 -8.77 -1.74
N LEU A 88 -11.41 -10.04 -1.33
CA LEU A 88 -10.45 -10.48 -0.32
C LEU A 88 -9.05 -10.34 -0.92
N LEU A 89 -8.47 -9.15 -0.77
CA LEU A 89 -7.17 -8.81 -1.34
C LEU A 89 -6.11 -9.10 -0.29
N ASP A 90 -5.47 -10.25 -0.41
CA ASP A 90 -4.25 -10.51 0.33
C ASP A 90 -3.03 -9.94 -0.41
N ASN A 91 -1.90 -9.86 0.30
CA ASN A 91 -0.64 -9.44 -0.28
C ASN A 91 -0.28 -10.28 -1.53
N GLN A 92 -0.52 -11.61 -1.48
CA GLN A 92 -0.19 -12.50 -2.60
C GLN A 92 -0.90 -12.10 -3.89
N PHE A 93 -2.19 -11.73 -3.83
CA PHE A 93 -2.92 -11.22 -4.97
C PHE A 93 -2.31 -9.93 -5.52
N LEU A 94 -1.97 -8.97 -4.65
CA LEU A 94 -1.35 -7.70 -5.07
C LEU A 94 0.00 -7.94 -5.75
N VAL A 95 0.80 -8.88 -5.23
CA VAL A 95 2.06 -9.30 -5.85
C VAL A 95 1.80 -9.89 -7.23
N MET A 96 0.91 -10.88 -7.35
CA MET A 96 0.60 -11.51 -8.64
C MET A 96 0.11 -10.50 -9.68
N LEU A 97 -0.69 -9.52 -9.25
CA LEU A 97 -1.14 -8.43 -10.12
C LEU A 97 0.05 -7.58 -10.58
N ALA A 98 0.95 -7.19 -9.68
CA ALA A 98 2.13 -6.40 -10.02
C ALA A 98 3.13 -7.17 -10.90
N GLU A 99 3.25 -8.49 -10.72
CA GLU A 99 4.10 -9.35 -11.54
C GLU A 99 3.59 -9.49 -12.98
N SER A 100 2.27 -9.46 -13.19
CA SER A 100 1.65 -9.81 -14.49
C SER A 100 1.16 -8.61 -15.29
N VAL A 101 1.12 -7.41 -14.70
CA VAL A 101 0.53 -6.26 -15.36
C VAL A 101 1.33 -5.78 -16.58
N LEU A 102 0.61 -5.37 -17.62
CA LEU A 102 1.19 -4.69 -18.78
C LEU A 102 1.37 -3.19 -18.47
N LEU A 103 2.61 -2.77 -18.24
CA LEU A 103 3.02 -1.39 -18.08
C LEU A 103 3.29 -0.75 -19.44
N LYS A 104 2.70 0.43 -19.68
CA LYS A 104 2.82 1.15 -20.95
C LYS A 104 4.18 1.84 -21.03
N ASP A 105 4.87 1.68 -22.15
CA ASP A 105 6.13 2.40 -22.46
C ASP A 105 7.25 2.19 -21.42
N ILE A 106 7.22 1.07 -20.69
CA ILE A 106 8.26 0.74 -19.73
C ILE A 106 9.59 0.47 -20.44
N SER A 107 10.66 1.00 -19.85
CA SER A 107 12.03 0.67 -20.21
C SER A 107 12.63 -0.18 -19.10
N ALA A 108 12.71 -1.50 -19.34
CA ALA A 108 13.33 -2.46 -18.44
C ALA A 108 14.73 -2.04 -17.95
N PRO A 109 15.72 -1.71 -18.82
CA PRO A 109 17.07 -1.39 -18.35
C PRO A 109 17.13 -0.13 -17.48
N LYS A 110 16.31 0.88 -17.78
CA LYS A 110 16.24 2.11 -16.97
C LYS A 110 15.57 1.86 -15.64
N THR A 111 14.52 1.03 -15.63
CA THR A 111 13.81 0.68 -14.41
C THR A 111 14.72 -0.13 -13.49
N ASP A 112 15.41 -1.14 -13.99
CA ASP A 112 16.36 -1.93 -13.19
C ASP A 112 17.50 -1.07 -12.62
N ALA A 113 18.07 -0.17 -13.43
CA ALA A 113 19.09 0.76 -12.97
C ALA A 113 18.57 1.66 -11.84
N TRP A 114 17.36 2.18 -11.97
CA TRP A 114 16.71 2.98 -10.95
C TRP A 114 16.42 2.19 -9.67
N ILE A 115 15.91 0.97 -9.78
CA ILE A 115 15.67 0.09 -8.63
C ILE A 115 16.98 -0.26 -7.90
N ALA A 116 18.05 -0.56 -8.64
CA ALA A 116 19.35 -0.84 -8.06
C ALA A 116 19.90 0.37 -7.26
N LEU A 117 19.60 1.60 -7.68
CA LEU A 117 19.94 2.81 -6.93
C LEU A 117 19.12 2.98 -5.64
N MET A 118 17.90 2.43 -5.57
CA MET A 118 17.06 2.50 -4.36
C MET A 118 17.47 1.51 -3.27
N GLN A 119 18.19 0.46 -3.64
CA GLN A 119 18.62 -0.60 -2.72
C GLN A 119 19.99 -0.34 -2.08
N ASN A 120 20.72 0.66 -2.57
CA ASN A 120 22.01 1.11 -2.01
C ASN A 120 21.83 2.34 -1.12
#